data_AF-A0A1H0P6Q8-F1
#
_entry.id   AF-A0A1H0P6Q8-F1
#
_cell.length_a   1.000
_cell.length_b   1.000
_cell.length_c   1.000
_cell.angle_alpha   90.00
_cell.angle_beta   90.00
_cell.angle_gamma   90.00
#
_symmetry.space_group_name_H-M   'P 1'
#
loop_
_entity.id
_entity.type
_entity.pdbx_description
1 polymer ?
#
loop_
_entity_poly.entity_id
_entity_poly.type
_entity_poly.pdbx_seq_one_letter_code
_entity_poly.pdbx_strand_id
1 'polypeptide(L)'
;MLSEAACELFLEQGYDATSVSDITRRAGVSRSSFFNYFSAKSDVLWSGYDEQADAAIERLREGQPVAECLTAIGAGLAPDALALAITNADAMGISVELDRDRAVRQFRLQRELAARFVRDGTPELAAQVRAGALAAAVLAAVWAWADRTAAGRPLAEVLDAALALA
;
A
#
# COMPACT_ATOMS: atom_id res chain seq x y z
N MET A 1 13.95 4.96 -7.54
CA MET A 1 15.27 4.33 -7.30
C MET A 1 15.19 2.79 -7.28
N LEU A 2 14.64 2.15 -6.25
CA LEU A 2 14.50 0.68 -6.19
C LEU A 2 13.14 0.17 -6.73
N SER A 3 12.04 0.82 -6.34
CA SER A 3 10.68 0.52 -6.80
C SER A 3 10.53 0.75 -8.30
N GLU A 4 11.05 1.86 -8.81
CA GLU A 4 11.13 2.16 -10.25
C GLU A 4 11.91 1.10 -11.03
N ALA A 5 13.13 0.76 -10.57
CA ALA A 5 13.96 -0.26 -11.21
C ALA A 5 13.27 -1.63 -11.26
N ALA A 6 12.57 -2.01 -10.19
CA ALA A 6 11.78 -3.23 -10.14
C ALA A 6 10.60 -3.17 -11.11
N CYS A 7 9.85 -2.07 -11.12
CA CYS A 7 8.70 -1.86 -12.00
C CYS A 7 9.10 -1.91 -13.48
N GLU A 8 10.19 -1.24 -13.86
CA GLU A 8 10.77 -1.29 -15.22
C GLU A 8 11.13 -2.72 -15.62
N LEU A 9 11.87 -3.45 -14.78
CA LEU A 9 12.22 -4.85 -15.04
C LEU A 9 10.98 -5.74 -15.18
N PHE A 10 9.97 -5.54 -14.33
CA PHE A 10 8.72 -6.30 -14.43
C PHE A 10 7.96 -6.00 -15.72
N LEU A 11 8.00 -4.77 -16.23
CA LEU A 11 7.46 -4.42 -17.56
C LEU A 11 8.28 -5.01 -18.71
N GLU A 12 9.61 -4.96 -18.62
CA GLU A 12 10.51 -5.39 -19.69
C GLU A 12 10.49 -6.90 -19.93
N GLN A 13 10.46 -7.69 -18.85
CA GLN A 13 10.69 -9.13 -18.92
C GLN A 13 9.78 -9.96 -18.01
N GLY A 14 8.85 -9.33 -17.29
CA GLY A 14 7.93 -10.00 -16.38
C GLY A 14 8.48 -10.19 -14.96
N TYR A 15 7.57 -10.39 -14.02
CA TYR A 15 7.88 -10.60 -12.60
C TYR A 15 8.73 -11.85 -12.39
N ASP A 16 8.30 -13.00 -12.90
CA ASP A 16 8.97 -14.29 -12.67
C ASP A 16 10.41 -14.33 -13.19
N ALA A 17 10.67 -13.76 -14.36
CA ALA A 17 12.00 -13.70 -14.95
C ALA A 17 12.94 -12.70 -14.27
N THR A 18 12.41 -11.80 -13.43
CA THR A 18 13.20 -10.77 -12.74
C THR A 18 13.71 -11.28 -11.40
N SER A 19 15.04 -11.24 -11.20
CA SER A 19 15.65 -11.56 -9.91
C SER A 19 15.90 -10.32 -9.05
N VAL A 20 16.01 -10.50 -7.72
CA VAL A 20 16.46 -9.42 -6.82
C VAL A 20 17.82 -8.86 -7.26
N SER A 21 18.72 -9.72 -7.75
CA SER A 21 20.04 -9.31 -8.24
C SER A 21 19.94 -8.35 -9.44
N ASP A 22 18.98 -8.57 -10.34
CA ASP A 22 18.74 -7.68 -11.48
C ASP A 22 18.27 -6.30 -11.01
N ILE A 23 17.33 -6.27 -10.07
CA ILE A 23 16.80 -5.05 -9.48
C ILE A 23 17.92 -4.26 -8.79
N THR A 24 18.72 -4.93 -7.95
CA THR A 24 19.79 -4.27 -7.20
C THR A 24 20.90 -3.76 -8.09
N ARG A 25 21.22 -4.50 -9.17
CA ARG A 25 22.19 -4.09 -10.18
C ARG A 25 21.70 -2.86 -10.95
N ARG A 26 20.43 -2.82 -11.33
CA ARG A 26 19.78 -1.67 -12.00
C ARG A 26 19.78 -0.44 -11.10
N ALA A 27 19.42 -0.61 -9.83
CA ALA A 27 19.32 0.48 -8.86
C ALA A 27 20.67 0.93 -8.25
N GLY A 28 21.77 0.23 -8.56
CA GLY A 28 23.10 0.57 -8.02
C GLY A 28 23.27 0.32 -6.52
N VAL A 29 22.53 -0.65 -5.95
CA VAL A 29 22.58 -0.99 -4.53
C VAL A 29 23.00 -2.44 -4.30
N SER A 30 23.38 -2.78 -3.07
CA SER A 30 23.74 -4.16 -2.73
C SER A 30 22.52 -5.04 -2.48
N ARG A 31 22.64 -6.36 -2.68
CA ARG A 31 21.60 -7.33 -2.33
C ARG A 31 21.32 -7.38 -0.83
N SER A 32 22.34 -7.16 0.01
CA SER A 32 22.14 -7.03 1.46
C SER A 32 21.30 -5.81 1.80
N SER A 33 21.54 -4.67 1.13
CA SER A 33 20.74 -3.46 1.32
C SER A 33 19.28 -3.70 0.94
N PHE A 34 18.99 -4.44 -0.13
CA PHE A 34 17.62 -4.79 -0.51
C PHE A 34 16.89 -5.55 0.60
N PHE A 35 17.48 -6.64 1.08
CA PHE A 35 16.85 -7.49 2.09
C PHE A 35 16.76 -6.87 3.48
N ASN A 36 17.48 -5.77 3.74
CA ASN A 36 17.26 -5.00 4.96
C ASN A 36 15.89 -4.32 5.00
N TYR A 37 15.27 -4.06 3.84
CA TYR A 37 13.99 -3.35 3.74
C TYR A 37 12.86 -4.23 3.21
N PHE A 38 13.16 -5.20 2.35
CA PHE A 38 12.14 -5.96 1.61
C PHE A 38 12.34 -7.47 1.78
N SER A 39 11.24 -8.18 2.06
CA SER A 39 11.28 -9.65 2.19
C SER A 39 11.14 -10.34 0.84
N ALA A 40 10.37 -9.74 -0.06
CA ALA A 40 10.15 -10.19 -1.42
C ALA A 40 10.45 -9.10 -2.45
N LYS A 41 10.59 -9.50 -3.72
CA LYS A 41 10.78 -8.54 -4.82
C LYS A 41 9.51 -7.75 -5.16
N SER A 42 8.32 -8.23 -4.79
CA SER A 42 7.05 -7.49 -4.94
C SER A 42 6.90 -6.38 -3.87
N ASP A 43 7.41 -6.61 -2.65
CA ASP A 43 7.33 -5.65 -1.54
C ASP A 43 7.91 -4.27 -1.88
N VAL A 44 8.93 -4.23 -2.75
CA VAL A 44 9.57 -2.97 -3.15
C VAL A 44 8.60 -1.97 -3.78
N LEU A 45 7.58 -2.47 -4.48
CA LEU A 45 6.54 -1.65 -5.12
C LEU A 45 5.70 -0.91 -4.09
N TRP A 46 5.59 -1.45 -2.87
CA TRP A 46 4.76 -0.90 -1.81
C TRP A 46 5.46 0.10 -0.90
N SER A 47 6.76 0.32 -1.09
CA SER A 47 7.58 1.17 -0.22
C SER A 47 6.97 2.55 0.06
N GLY A 48 6.43 3.22 -0.96
CA GLY A 48 5.76 4.51 -0.81
C GLY A 48 4.47 4.42 0.02
N TYR A 49 3.64 3.41 -0.22
CA TYR A 49 2.45 3.16 0.59
C TYR A 49 2.82 2.83 2.04
N ASP A 50 3.81 1.96 2.24
CA ASP A 50 4.23 1.52 3.57
C ASP A 50 4.77 2.70 4.40
N GLU A 51 5.53 3.63 3.80
CA GLU A 51 5.96 4.86 4.46
C GLU A 51 4.78 5.74 4.93
N GLN A 52 3.79 5.95 4.06
CA GLN A 52 2.62 6.76 4.40
C GLN A 52 1.72 6.07 5.44
N ALA A 53 1.55 4.74 5.33
CA ALA A 53 0.80 3.95 6.29
C ALA A 53 1.48 3.96 7.67
N ASP A 54 2.81 3.88 7.73
CA ASP A 54 3.58 3.94 8.98
C ASP A 54 3.41 5.28 9.68
N ALA A 55 3.51 6.39 8.93
CA ALA A 55 3.26 7.73 9.45
C ALA A 55 1.82 7.89 9.96
N ALA A 56 0.83 7.39 9.23
CA ALA A 56 -0.57 7.41 9.65
C ALA A 56 -0.82 6.57 10.91
N ILE A 57 -0.19 5.41 11.02
CA ILE A 57 -0.27 4.53 12.20
C ILE A 57 0.37 5.22 13.41
N GLU A 58 1.46 5.95 13.24
CA GLU A 58 2.06 6.67 14.36
C GLU A 58 1.15 7.79 14.87
N ARG A 59 0.59 8.59 13.97
CA ARG A 59 -0.44 9.60 14.30
C ARG A 59 -1.66 8.98 15.01
N LEU A 60 -2.07 7.78 14.58
CA LEU A 60 -3.16 7.03 15.21
C LEU A 60 -2.83 6.64 16.66
N ARG A 61 -1.57 6.28 16.93
CA ARG A 61 -1.07 5.93 18.28
C ARG A 61 -0.93 7.15 19.18
N GLU A 62 -0.58 8.30 18.62
CA GLU A 62 -0.57 9.60 19.31
C GLU A 62 -1.98 10.11 19.66
N GLY A 63 -3.04 9.42 19.21
CA GLY A 63 -4.42 9.74 19.55
C GLY A 63 -5.08 10.73 18.59
N GLN A 64 -4.48 10.99 17.42
CA GLN A 64 -5.10 11.85 16.42
C GLN A 64 -6.42 11.27 15.90
N PRO A 65 -7.30 12.10 15.30
CA PRO A 65 -8.56 11.63 14.72
C PRO A 65 -8.32 10.58 13.63
N VAL A 66 -9.07 9.47 13.70
CA VAL A 66 -8.89 8.33 12.79
C VAL A 66 -9.05 8.75 11.33
N ALA A 67 -10.08 9.54 11.02
CA ALA A 67 -10.34 10.00 9.66
C ALA A 67 -9.15 10.80 9.08
N GLU A 68 -8.54 11.68 9.88
CA GLU A 68 -7.37 12.46 9.46
C GLU A 68 -6.15 11.58 9.22
N CYS A 69 -5.94 10.56 10.07
CA CYS A 69 -4.84 9.61 9.89
C CYS A 69 -5.00 8.83 8.59
N LEU A 70 -6.20 8.32 8.30
CA LEU A 70 -6.44 7.51 7.09
C LEU A 70 -6.37 8.33 5.81
N THR A 71 -6.90 9.56 5.82
CA THR A 71 -6.84 10.48 4.67
C THR A 71 -5.39 10.87 4.35
N ALA A 72 -4.54 11.01 5.38
CA ALA A 72 -3.14 11.35 5.21
C ALA A 72 -2.34 10.31 4.41
N ILE A 73 -2.78 9.03 4.40
CA ILE A 73 -2.13 7.97 3.61
C ILE A 73 -2.09 8.36 2.12
N GLY A 74 -3.16 8.97 1.60
CA GLY A 74 -3.22 9.35 0.19
C GLY A 74 -2.66 10.73 -0.13
N ALA A 75 -2.42 11.58 0.87
CA ALA A 75 -1.83 12.90 0.64
C ALA A 75 -0.34 12.82 0.25
N GLY A 76 0.37 11.80 0.75
CA GLY A 76 1.79 11.59 0.47
C GLY A 76 2.08 10.56 -0.64
N LEU A 77 1.07 9.87 -1.16
CA LEU A 77 1.25 8.89 -2.23
C LEU A 77 1.17 9.56 -3.60
N ALA A 78 2.29 9.61 -4.32
CA ALA A 78 2.33 10.06 -5.71
C ALA A 78 2.06 8.89 -6.68
N PRO A 79 1.60 9.14 -7.92
CA PRO A 79 1.57 8.12 -8.96
C PRO A 79 2.99 7.58 -9.17
N ASP A 80 3.23 6.37 -8.71
CA ASP A 80 4.54 5.76 -8.63
C ASP A 80 4.55 4.34 -9.22
N ALA A 81 5.61 3.58 -8.89
CA ALA A 81 5.78 2.20 -9.29
C ALA A 81 4.61 1.28 -8.90
N LEU A 82 3.91 1.57 -7.79
CA LEU A 82 2.76 0.76 -7.35
C LEU A 82 1.58 0.94 -8.29
N ALA A 83 1.23 2.19 -8.63
CA ALA A 83 0.13 2.49 -9.54
C ALA A 83 0.37 1.88 -10.93
N LEU A 84 1.62 1.97 -11.41
CA LEU A 84 2.02 1.36 -12.69
C LEU A 84 1.96 -0.17 -12.64
N ALA A 85 2.36 -0.77 -11.51
CA ALA A 85 2.26 -2.22 -11.31
C ALA A 85 0.81 -2.71 -11.24
N ILE A 86 -0.08 -2.01 -10.51
CA ILE A 86 -1.51 -2.34 -10.46
C ILE A 86 -2.12 -2.27 -11.87
N THR A 87 -1.83 -1.20 -12.60
CA THR A 87 -2.38 -0.98 -13.95
C THR A 87 -1.94 -2.04 -14.97
N ASN A 88 -0.74 -2.60 -14.81
CA ASN A 88 -0.14 -3.54 -15.75
C ASN A 88 0.06 -4.93 -15.12
N ALA A 89 -0.71 -5.27 -14.08
CA ALA A 89 -0.47 -6.44 -13.26
C ALA A 89 -0.45 -7.75 -14.08
N ASP A 90 -1.39 -7.88 -15.03
CA ASP A 90 -1.47 -9.04 -15.91
C ASP A 90 -0.32 -9.11 -16.91
N ALA A 91 0.10 -7.97 -17.46
CA ALA A 91 1.23 -7.91 -18.40
C ALA A 91 2.57 -8.22 -17.70
N MET A 92 2.72 -7.76 -16.46
CA MET A 92 3.88 -8.06 -15.62
C MET A 92 3.83 -9.49 -15.04
N GLY A 93 2.67 -10.14 -14.99
CA GLY A 93 2.48 -11.42 -14.32
C GLY A 93 2.63 -11.34 -12.79
N ILE A 94 2.12 -10.27 -12.16
CA ILE A 94 2.29 -9.98 -10.72
C ILE A 94 0.95 -9.88 -9.96
N SER A 95 -0.19 -10.16 -10.61
CA SER A 95 -1.52 -9.98 -10.01
C SER A 95 -1.69 -10.75 -8.70
N VAL A 96 -1.19 -11.99 -8.62
CA VAL A 96 -1.28 -12.83 -7.41
C VAL A 96 -0.48 -12.26 -6.25
N GLU A 97 0.72 -11.75 -6.52
CA GLU A 97 1.58 -11.11 -5.54
C GLU A 97 0.97 -9.81 -5.04
N LEU A 98 0.42 -8.98 -5.92
CA LEU A 98 -0.24 -7.73 -5.54
C LEU A 98 -1.47 -8.01 -4.65
N ASP A 99 -2.29 -9.01 -4.97
CA ASP A 99 -3.44 -9.38 -4.14
C ASP A 99 -3.01 -9.88 -2.74
N ARG A 100 -1.96 -10.70 -2.69
CA ARG A 100 -1.38 -11.19 -1.43
C ARG A 100 -0.85 -10.02 -0.59
N ASP A 101 -0.07 -9.14 -1.22
CA ASP A 101 0.60 -8.02 -0.57
C ASP A 101 -0.42 -6.97 -0.10
N ARG A 102 -1.51 -6.79 -0.85
CA ARG A 102 -2.69 -6.00 -0.45
C ARG A 102 -3.33 -6.55 0.81
N ALA A 103 -3.60 -7.85 0.84
CA ALA A 103 -4.23 -8.49 1.98
C ALA A 103 -3.39 -8.30 3.25
N VAL A 104 -2.06 -8.51 3.17
CA VAL A 104 -1.13 -8.30 4.29
C VAL A 104 -1.24 -6.88 4.85
N ARG A 105 -1.24 -5.86 3.97
CA ARG A 105 -1.30 -4.45 4.35
C ARG A 105 -2.66 -4.03 4.89
N GLN A 106 -3.74 -4.56 4.32
CA GLN A 106 -5.09 -4.37 4.85
C GLN A 106 -5.22 -4.94 6.27
N PHE A 107 -4.76 -6.17 6.51
CA PHE A 107 -4.79 -6.78 7.83
C PHE A 107 -3.93 -6.03 8.85
N ARG A 108 -2.75 -5.55 8.43
CA ARG A 108 -1.88 -4.72 9.28
C ARG A 108 -2.61 -3.45 9.73
N LEU A 109 -3.21 -2.70 8.81
CA LEU A 109 -3.93 -1.47 9.13
C LEU A 109 -5.17 -1.74 10.00
N GLN A 110 -5.94 -2.78 9.67
CA GLN A 110 -7.08 -3.23 10.49
C GLN A 110 -6.67 -3.48 11.94
N ARG A 111 -5.54 -4.17 12.17
CA ARG A 111 -5.08 -4.49 13.53
C ARG A 111 -4.81 -3.22 14.35
N GLU A 112 -4.13 -2.23 13.76
CA GLU A 112 -3.80 -0.99 14.46
C GLU A 112 -5.06 -0.16 14.75
N LEU A 113 -6.01 -0.10 13.80
CA LEU A 113 -7.31 0.55 13.96
C LEU A 113 -8.18 -0.14 15.03
N ALA A 114 -8.26 -1.46 15.02
CA ALA A 114 -9.02 -2.23 16.01
C ALA A 114 -8.47 -1.99 17.42
N ALA A 115 -7.14 -2.06 17.57
CA ALA A 115 -6.47 -1.76 18.83
C ALA A 115 -6.78 -0.34 19.32
N ARG A 116 -6.79 0.64 18.41
CA ARG A 116 -7.20 2.01 18.73
C ARG A 116 -8.66 2.09 19.19
N PHE A 117 -9.61 1.50 18.48
CA PHE A 117 -11.02 1.56 18.85
C PHE A 117 -11.32 0.87 20.18
N VAL A 118 -10.63 -0.23 20.50
CA VAL A 118 -10.74 -0.90 21.80
C VAL A 118 -10.22 0.00 22.93
N ARG A 119 -9.09 0.68 22.74
CA ARG A 119 -8.59 1.68 23.72
C ARG A 119 -9.59 2.81 23.95
N ASP A 120 -10.31 3.22 22.91
CA ASP A 120 -11.36 4.25 22.98
C ASP A 120 -12.68 3.72 23.58
N GLY A 121 -12.74 2.45 24.02
CA GLY A 121 -13.88 1.85 24.69
C GLY A 121 -14.89 1.14 23.77
N THR A 122 -14.55 0.94 22.50
CA THR A 122 -15.39 0.17 21.57
C THR A 122 -15.28 -1.33 21.88
N PRO A 123 -16.40 -2.09 21.95
CA PRO A 123 -16.33 -3.55 22.13
C PRO A 123 -15.52 -4.24 21.03
N GLU A 124 -14.77 -5.29 21.38
CA GLU A 124 -13.80 -5.98 20.50
C GLU A 124 -14.37 -6.31 19.12
N LEU A 125 -15.52 -7.01 19.04
CA LEU A 125 -16.10 -7.39 17.75
C LEU A 125 -16.48 -6.18 16.90
N ALA A 126 -17.05 -5.14 17.53
CA ALA A 126 -17.41 -3.90 16.83
C ALA A 126 -16.16 -3.15 16.33
N ALA A 127 -15.09 -3.14 17.14
CA ALA A 127 -13.80 -2.58 16.75
C ALA A 127 -13.19 -3.31 15.55
N GLN A 128 -13.20 -4.65 15.57
CA GLN A 128 -12.70 -5.48 14.46
C GLN A 128 -13.47 -5.24 13.16
N VAL A 129 -14.81 -5.23 13.21
CA VAL A 129 -15.64 -5.01 12.03
C VAL A 129 -15.42 -3.61 11.45
N ARG A 130 -15.45 -2.58 12.29
CA ARG A 130 -15.25 -1.19 11.85
C ARG A 130 -13.84 -0.97 11.30
N ALA A 131 -12.83 -1.51 11.97
CA ALA A 131 -11.44 -1.42 11.51
C ALA A 131 -11.23 -2.16 10.19
N GLY A 132 -11.84 -3.33 10.02
CA GLY A 132 -11.78 -4.09 8.78
C GLY A 132 -12.41 -3.35 7.61
N ALA A 133 -13.58 -2.73 7.82
CA ALA A 133 -14.26 -1.91 6.81
C ALA A 133 -13.40 -0.71 6.38
N LEU A 134 -12.85 0.04 7.34
CA LEU A 134 -11.99 1.19 7.06
C LEU A 134 -10.68 0.80 6.36
N ALA A 135 -10.03 -0.27 6.80
CA ALA A 135 -8.80 -0.75 6.15
C ALA A 135 -9.08 -1.21 4.71
N ALA A 136 -10.18 -1.94 4.49
CA ALA A 136 -10.61 -2.34 3.16
C ALA A 136 -10.91 -1.12 2.26
N ALA A 137 -11.55 -0.09 2.80
CA ALA A 137 -11.82 1.16 2.08
C ALA A 137 -10.54 1.86 1.62
N VAL A 138 -9.53 1.94 2.49
CA VAL A 138 -8.22 2.54 2.13
C VAL A 138 -7.57 1.79 0.97
N LEU A 139 -7.44 0.47 1.05
CA LEU A 139 -6.79 -0.30 -0.02
C LEU A 139 -7.65 -0.35 -1.29
N ALA A 140 -8.97 -0.34 -1.19
CA ALA A 140 -9.86 -0.22 -2.34
C ALA A 140 -9.67 1.12 -3.07
N ALA A 141 -9.48 2.22 -2.33
CA ALA A 141 -9.20 3.52 -2.92
C ALA A 141 -7.87 3.53 -3.69
N VAL A 142 -6.83 2.87 -3.18
CA VAL A 142 -5.53 2.74 -3.88
C VAL A 142 -5.71 2.02 -5.22
N TRP A 143 -6.45 0.90 -5.25
CA TRP A 143 -6.76 0.19 -6.49
C TRP A 143 -7.58 1.03 -7.46
N ALA A 144 -8.64 1.66 -6.98
CA ALA A 144 -9.51 2.50 -7.79
C ALA A 144 -8.79 3.72 -8.37
N TRP A 145 -7.85 4.28 -7.61
CA TRP A 145 -7.03 5.40 -8.05
C TRP A 145 -5.97 5.00 -9.08
N ALA A 146 -5.39 3.80 -8.93
CA ALA A 146 -4.44 3.27 -9.89
C ALA A 146 -5.10 2.93 -11.24
N ASP A 147 -6.36 2.49 -11.23
CA ASP A 147 -7.09 2.16 -12.45
C ASP A 147 -7.40 3.43 -13.26
N ARG A 148 -7.02 3.46 -14.55
CA ARG A 148 -6.89 4.68 -15.38
C ARG A 148 -8.19 5.47 -15.61
N THR A 149 -9.34 5.03 -15.10
CA THR A 149 -10.60 5.79 -15.10
C THR A 149 -10.66 6.86 -14.00
N ALA A 150 -9.74 6.84 -13.03
CA ALA A 150 -9.53 7.90 -12.05
C ALA A 150 -8.52 8.98 -12.51
N ALA A 151 -8.05 8.93 -13.76
CA ALA A 151 -7.03 9.82 -14.30
C ALA A 151 -7.44 11.31 -14.16
N GLY A 152 -6.93 11.94 -13.10
CA GLY A 152 -7.14 13.35 -12.77
C GLY A 152 -7.45 13.64 -11.30
N ARG A 153 -7.87 12.65 -10.50
CA ARG A 153 -8.20 12.87 -9.08
C ARG A 153 -7.03 12.52 -8.15
N PRO A 154 -6.67 13.40 -7.20
CA PRO A 154 -5.75 13.06 -6.11
C PRO A 154 -6.26 11.85 -5.32
N LEU A 155 -5.37 10.95 -4.88
CA LEU A 155 -5.75 9.78 -4.09
C LEU A 155 -6.50 10.18 -2.80
N ALA A 156 -6.13 11.31 -2.19
CA ALA A 156 -6.84 11.86 -1.03
C ALA A 156 -8.35 12.00 -1.28
N GLU A 157 -8.78 12.46 -2.46
CA GLU A 157 -10.21 12.59 -2.76
C GLU A 157 -10.90 11.23 -2.98
N VAL A 158 -10.17 10.25 -3.53
CA VAL A 158 -10.68 8.88 -3.71
C VAL A 158 -10.81 8.19 -2.34
N LEU A 159 -9.86 8.43 -1.44
CA LEU A 159 -9.91 7.97 -0.06
C LEU A 159 -11.08 8.57 0.70
N ASP A 160 -11.29 9.89 0.64
CA ASP A 160 -12.42 10.54 1.29
C ASP A 160 -13.75 9.91 0.86
N ALA A 161 -13.91 9.68 -0.45
CA ALA A 161 -15.09 9.03 -1.00
C ALA A 161 -15.23 7.57 -0.53
N ALA A 162 -14.13 6.80 -0.48
CA ALA A 162 -14.15 5.41 -0.03
C ALA A 162 -14.44 5.29 1.47
N LEU A 163 -13.85 6.15 2.30
CA LEU A 163 -14.03 6.17 3.75
C LEU A 163 -15.47 6.55 4.14
N ALA A 164 -16.15 7.37 3.33
CA ALA A 164 -17.57 7.70 3.55
C ALA A 164 -18.52 6.50 3.32
N LEU A 165 -18.06 5.42 2.70
CA LEU A 165 -18.84 4.20 2.45
C LEU A 165 -18.68 3.13 3.56
N ALA A 166 -17.75 3.32 4.49
CA ALA A 166 -17.35 2.34 5.52
C ALA A 166 -17.78 2.76 6.92
#